data_AF-A0A9D1MWJ1-F1
#
_entry.id   AF-A0A9D1MWJ1-F1
#
_cell.length_a   1.000
_cell.length_b   1.000
_cell.length_c   1.000
_cell.angle_alpha   90.00
_cell.angle_beta   90.00
_cell.angle_gamma   90.00
#
_symmetry.space_group_name_H-M   'P 1'
#
loop_
_entity.id
_entity.type
_entity.pdbx_description
1 polymer ?
#
loop_
_entity_poly.entity_id
_entity_poly.type
_entity_poly.pdbx_seq_one_letter_code
_entity_poly.pdbx_strand_id
1 'polypeptide(L)'
;MNKAKTIAVTALCCAVATGCMLLAALPAVRWMVLFLGVIASVAVVIPMMVNAKNLTYSLLAYLAASIFGVFFGISNIVCVAPIVTFSMPFAIVKVCGEMVKVTAEVKNAEVLEDPFGTGNDRKVVNVQVQKKPRLRRWLKWLLYYLLLEAGIGLTLLATWLLTPQTFQILVQNTWFYVALGVLQLIVYPYDMLMTGCLVATAKVLRRAAK
;
A
#
# COMPACT_ATOMS: atom_id res chain seq x y z
N MET A 1 -0.23 -20.02 6.86
CA MET A 1 1.21 -19.73 6.99
C MET A 1 1.59 -19.79 8.46
N ASN A 2 2.69 -20.45 8.81
CA ASN A 2 3.14 -20.56 10.21
C ASN A 2 3.68 -19.20 10.71
N LYS A 3 3.53 -18.86 11.99
CA LYS A 3 3.88 -17.52 12.54
C LYS A 3 5.31 -17.08 12.18
N ALA A 4 6.27 -17.99 12.25
CA ALA A 4 7.68 -17.72 11.91
C ALA A 4 7.89 -17.29 10.44
N LYS A 5 7.16 -17.91 9.50
CA LYS A 5 7.24 -17.55 8.08
C LYS A 5 6.68 -16.15 7.82
N THR A 6 5.62 -15.76 8.53
CA THR A 6 5.06 -14.40 8.43
C THR A 6 6.07 -13.36 8.91
N ILE A 7 6.76 -13.62 10.02
CA ILE A 7 7.79 -12.74 10.56
C ILE A 7 8.95 -12.59 9.57
N ALA A 8 9.43 -13.69 8.98
CA ALA A 8 10.50 -13.66 7.99
C ALA A 8 10.13 -12.84 6.74
N VAL A 9 8.92 -13.03 6.21
CA VAL A 9 8.41 -12.24 5.07
C VAL A 9 8.33 -10.76 5.43
N THR A 10 7.88 -10.43 6.65
CA THR A 10 7.78 -9.03 7.09
C THR A 10 9.15 -8.38 7.21
N ALA A 11 10.15 -9.10 7.73
CA ALA A 11 11.52 -8.61 7.81
C ALA A 11 12.13 -8.35 6.42
N LEU A 12 11.90 -9.24 5.46
CA LEU A 12 12.31 -9.04 4.07
C LEU A 12 11.63 -7.81 3.45
N CYS A 13 10.33 -7.63 3.70
CA CYS A 13 9.58 -6.46 3.21
C CYS A 13 10.12 -5.16 3.82
N CYS A 14 10.45 -5.15 5.12
CA CYS A 14 11.11 -4.02 5.76
C CYS A 14 12.45 -3.72 5.09
N ALA A 15 13.30 -4.73 4.87
CA ALA A 15 14.61 -4.55 4.28
C ALA A 15 14.52 -3.96 2.86
N VAL A 16 13.58 -4.44 2.03
CA VAL A 16 13.34 -3.91 0.69
C VAL A 16 12.83 -2.46 0.74
N ALA A 17 11.88 -2.16 1.63
CA ALA A 17 11.35 -0.80 1.77
C ALA A 17 12.41 0.19 2.26
N THR A 18 13.20 -0.19 3.26
CA THR A 18 14.32 0.61 3.77
C THR A 18 15.40 0.81 2.72
N GLY A 19 15.77 -0.24 1.96
CA GLY A 19 16.72 -0.15 0.87
C GLY A 19 16.26 0.81 -0.23
N CYS A 20 14.98 0.79 -0.58
CA CYS A 20 14.41 1.74 -1.55
C CYS A 20 14.48 3.19 -1.06
N MET A 21 14.23 3.43 0.24
CA MET A 21 14.35 4.76 0.82
C MET A 21 15.80 5.25 0.88
N LEU A 22 16.75 4.36 1.17
CA LEU A 22 18.17 4.68 1.16
C LEU A 22 18.66 5.04 -0.26
N LEU A 23 18.20 4.31 -1.28
CA LEU A 23 18.48 4.66 -2.67
C LEU A 23 17.81 5.98 -3.08
N ALA A 24 16.60 6.27 -2.61
CA ALA A 24 15.92 7.54 -2.86
C ALA A 24 16.60 8.74 -2.18
N ALA A 25 17.37 8.49 -1.11
CA ALA A 25 18.18 9.51 -0.45
C ALA A 25 19.41 9.92 -1.28
N LEU A 26 19.86 9.10 -2.23
CA LEU A 26 21.03 9.40 -3.05
C LEU A 26 20.69 10.44 -4.14
N PRO A 27 21.46 11.54 -4.24
CA PRO A 27 21.20 12.59 -5.23
C PRO A 27 21.34 12.09 -6.68
N ALA A 28 22.18 11.07 -6.91
CA ALA A 28 22.37 10.46 -8.24
C ALA A 28 21.13 9.71 -8.75
N VAL A 29 20.23 9.27 -7.86
CA VAL A 29 19.10 8.38 -8.19
C VAL A 29 17.75 9.11 -8.08
N ARG A 30 17.77 10.44 -7.98
CA ARG A 30 16.57 11.29 -7.87
C ARG A 30 15.51 11.02 -8.95
N TRP A 31 15.94 10.67 -10.16
CA TRP A 31 15.06 10.37 -11.28
C TRP A 31 14.23 9.08 -11.10
N MET A 32 14.66 8.16 -10.23
CA MET A 32 13.95 6.90 -9.98
C MET A 32 13.13 6.90 -8.68
N VAL A 33 13.03 8.04 -7.99
CA VAL A 33 12.35 8.16 -6.69
C VAL A 33 10.90 7.66 -6.75
N LEU A 34 10.20 7.90 -7.87
CA LEU A 34 8.84 7.40 -8.07
C LEU A 34 8.79 5.87 -8.11
N PHE A 35 9.70 5.22 -8.84
CA PHE A 35 9.77 3.75 -8.91
C PHE A 35 10.13 3.15 -7.55
N LEU A 36 11.10 3.74 -6.85
CA LEU A 36 11.51 3.31 -5.51
C LEU A 36 10.36 3.48 -4.50
N GLY A 37 9.61 4.58 -4.59
CA GLY A 37 8.43 4.81 -3.77
C GLY A 37 7.36 3.75 -4.00
N VAL A 38 7.09 3.37 -5.26
CA VAL A 38 6.13 2.31 -5.60
C VAL A 38 6.59 0.95 -5.09
N ILE A 39 7.85 0.59 -5.27
CA ILE A 39 8.41 -0.69 -4.78
C ILE A 39 8.29 -0.77 -3.26
N ALA A 40 8.68 0.29 -2.55
CA ALA A 40 8.58 0.35 -1.10
C ALA A 40 7.12 0.25 -0.63
N SER A 41 6.20 0.93 -1.33
CA SER A 41 4.76 0.90 -1.04
C SER A 41 4.15 -0.49 -1.24
N VAL A 42 4.57 -1.22 -2.28
CA VAL A 42 4.17 -2.61 -2.51
C VAL A 42 4.76 -3.52 -1.42
N ALA A 43 6.04 -3.36 -1.07
CA ALA A 43 6.71 -4.20 -0.08
C ALA A 43 5.99 -4.15 1.28
N VAL A 44 5.63 -2.95 1.75
CA VAL A 44 4.96 -2.75 3.04
C VAL A 44 3.60 -3.46 3.13
N VAL A 45 2.90 -3.66 2.00
CA VAL A 45 1.57 -4.28 1.98
C VAL A 45 1.55 -5.78 1.66
N ILE A 46 2.67 -6.39 1.28
CA ILE A 46 2.78 -7.84 1.04
C ILE A 46 2.23 -8.67 2.22
N PRO A 47 2.56 -8.39 3.50
CA PRO A 47 2.05 -9.17 4.63
C PRO A 47 0.51 -9.18 4.71
N MET A 48 -0.10 -8.05 4.37
CA MET A 48 -1.54 -7.87 4.29
C MET A 48 -2.16 -8.62 3.11
N MET A 49 -1.51 -8.62 1.94
CA MET A 49 -1.96 -9.37 0.76
C MET A 49 -1.97 -10.89 0.99
N VAL A 50 -1.07 -11.39 1.83
CA VAL A 50 -1.02 -12.82 2.21
C VAL A 50 -2.13 -13.17 3.20
N ASN A 51 -2.39 -12.32 4.18
CA ASN A 51 -3.50 -12.50 5.12
C ASN A 51 -3.99 -11.15 5.65
N ALA A 52 -5.28 -10.87 5.47
CA ALA A 52 -5.90 -9.63 5.92
C ALA A 52 -5.82 -9.39 7.44
N LYS A 53 -5.56 -10.43 8.25
CA LYS A 53 -5.34 -10.31 9.70
C LYS A 53 -3.95 -9.78 10.07
N ASN A 54 -3.01 -9.70 9.13
CA ASN A 54 -1.63 -9.26 9.34
C ASN A 54 -1.44 -7.73 9.20
N LEU A 55 -2.50 -6.93 9.41
CA LEU A 55 -2.42 -5.46 9.35
C LEU A 55 -1.33 -4.91 10.27
N THR A 56 -1.22 -5.47 11.48
CA THR A 56 -0.19 -5.09 12.47
C THR A 56 1.22 -5.26 11.94
N TYR A 57 1.49 -6.35 11.21
CA TYR A 57 2.81 -6.59 10.62
C TYR A 57 3.14 -5.62 9.47
N SER A 58 2.14 -5.23 8.68
CA SER A 58 2.31 -4.20 7.64
C SER A 58 2.57 -2.82 8.26
N LEU A 59 1.87 -2.49 9.35
CA LEU A 59 2.10 -1.25 10.11
C LEU A 59 3.48 -1.24 10.79
N LEU A 60 3.92 -2.36 11.36
CA LEU A 60 5.28 -2.50 11.90
C LEU A 60 6.34 -2.32 10.83
N ALA A 61 6.12 -2.89 9.64
CA ALA A 61 7.03 -2.73 8.52
C ALA A 61 7.10 -1.28 8.03
N TYR A 62 5.93 -0.62 7.94
CA TYR A 62 5.84 0.81 7.66
C TYR A 62 6.61 1.66 8.68
N LEU A 63 6.39 1.42 9.98
CA LEU A 63 7.06 2.18 11.05
C LEU A 63 8.57 1.96 11.07
N ALA A 64 9.02 0.71 10.92
CA ALA A 64 10.45 0.43 10.85
C ALA A 64 11.08 1.11 9.63
N ALA A 65 10.46 0.95 8.46
CA ALA A 65 10.95 1.54 7.23
C ALA A 65 10.93 3.08 7.30
N SER A 66 9.88 3.70 7.85
CA SER A 66 9.80 5.17 7.98
C SER A 66 10.87 5.74 8.90
N ILE A 67 11.12 5.09 10.05
CA ILE A 67 12.20 5.47 10.97
C ILE A 67 13.53 5.40 10.23
N PHE A 68 13.89 4.24 9.68
CA PHE A 68 15.17 4.09 8.98
C PHE A 68 15.28 5.00 7.74
N GLY A 69 14.19 5.18 6.99
CA GLY A 69 14.14 6.05 5.82
C GLY A 69 14.40 7.51 6.19
N VAL A 70 13.80 8.02 7.27
CA VAL A 70 14.03 9.39 7.73
C VAL A 70 15.44 9.55 8.30
N PHE A 71 15.93 8.59 9.09
CA PHE A 71 17.28 8.64 9.67
C PHE A 71 18.40 8.59 8.62
N PHE A 72 18.31 7.70 7.63
CA PHE A 72 19.30 7.61 6.55
C PHE A 72 19.07 8.62 5.42
N GLY A 73 17.85 9.13 5.29
CA GLY A 73 17.40 10.02 4.22
C GLY A 73 17.57 11.51 4.50
N ILE A 74 18.22 11.90 5.60
CA ILE A 74 18.40 13.32 5.99
C ILE A 74 19.05 14.13 4.85
N SER A 75 19.96 13.51 4.08
CA SER A 75 20.64 14.13 2.94
C SER A 75 19.69 14.56 1.81
N ASN A 76 18.52 13.93 1.68
CA ASN A 76 17.53 14.25 0.66
C ASN A 76 16.10 13.99 1.15
N ILE A 77 15.77 14.57 2.31
CA ILE A 77 14.49 14.38 2.99
C ILE A 77 13.29 14.78 2.14
N VAL A 78 13.48 15.73 1.20
CA VAL A 78 12.44 16.20 0.27
C VAL A 78 11.94 15.06 -0.64
N CYS A 79 12.79 14.09 -0.97
CA CYS A 79 12.41 12.90 -1.75
C CYS A 79 11.86 11.77 -0.88
N VAL A 80 12.33 11.64 0.36
CA VAL A 80 11.96 10.54 1.26
C VAL A 80 10.64 10.81 2.00
N ALA A 81 10.40 12.06 2.42
CA ALA A 81 9.20 12.45 3.16
C ALA A 81 7.89 12.09 2.41
N PRO A 82 7.70 12.41 1.13
CA PRO A 82 6.45 12.07 0.43
C PRO A 82 6.27 10.56 0.20
N ILE A 83 7.35 9.78 0.14
CA ILE A 83 7.25 8.31 0.10
C ILE A 83 6.64 7.81 1.43
N VAL A 84 7.18 8.28 2.54
CA VAL A 84 6.73 7.87 3.88
C VAL A 84 5.32 8.36 4.19
N THR A 85 4.99 9.61 3.85
CA THR A 85 3.73 10.24 4.28
C THR A 85 2.58 9.99 3.31
N PHE A 86 2.87 9.79 2.02
CA PHE A 86 1.84 9.59 1.00
C PHE A 86 1.90 8.18 0.40
N SER A 87 3.04 7.76 -0.16
CA SER A 87 3.08 6.56 -1.00
C SER A 87 2.79 5.27 -0.24
N MET A 88 3.44 5.05 0.92
CA MET A 88 3.27 3.83 1.72
C MET A 88 1.88 3.77 2.38
N PRO A 89 1.38 4.83 3.05
CA PRO A 89 0.05 4.81 3.64
C PRO A 89 -1.05 4.68 2.59
N PHE A 90 -0.88 5.28 1.40
CA PHE A 90 -1.80 5.10 0.28
C PHE A 90 -1.96 3.63 -0.11
N ALA A 91 -0.85 2.88 -0.18
CA ALA A 91 -0.88 1.46 -0.47
C ALA A 91 -1.62 0.67 0.62
N ILE A 92 -1.39 0.98 1.90
CA ILE A 92 -2.08 0.34 3.02
C ILE A 92 -3.59 0.59 2.92
N VAL A 93 -4.01 1.85 2.73
CA VAL A 93 -5.44 2.20 2.58
C VAL A 93 -6.06 1.51 1.36
N LYS A 94 -5.34 1.46 0.25
CA LYS A 94 -5.77 0.76 -0.97
C LYS A 94 -6.03 -0.72 -0.70
N VAL A 95 -5.05 -1.41 -0.13
CA VAL A 95 -5.13 -2.84 0.16
C VAL A 95 -6.18 -3.12 1.26
N CYS A 96 -6.32 -2.25 2.27
CA CYS A 96 -7.40 -2.32 3.26
C CYS A 96 -8.80 -2.15 2.64
N GLY A 97 -8.97 -1.17 1.76
CA GLY A 97 -10.26 -0.80 1.20
C GLY A 97 -10.74 -1.72 0.07
N GLU A 98 -9.80 -2.23 -0.73
CA GLU A 98 -10.07 -3.09 -1.89
C GLU A 98 -9.95 -4.58 -1.58
N MET A 99 -9.40 -4.97 -0.42
CA MET A 99 -9.50 -6.36 0.03
C MET A 99 -10.96 -6.74 0.26
N VAL A 100 -11.49 -7.51 -0.68
CA VAL A 100 -12.82 -8.10 -0.60
C VAL A 100 -12.85 -9.07 0.58
N LYS A 101 -13.70 -8.80 1.56
CA LYS A 101 -13.99 -9.79 2.61
C LYS A 101 -14.78 -10.91 1.94
N VAL A 102 -14.15 -12.06 1.70
CA VAL A 102 -14.84 -13.28 1.28
C VAL A 102 -15.47 -13.88 2.53
N THR A 103 -16.76 -13.60 2.71
CA THR A 103 -17.59 -14.32 3.68
C THR A 103 -18.23 -15.48 2.92
N ALA A 104 -17.83 -16.70 3.27
CA ALA A 104 -18.52 -17.91 2.83
C ALA A 104 -19.77 -18.04 3.70
N GLU A 105 -20.92 -17.69 3.16
CA GLU A 105 -22.20 -18.04 3.80
C GLU A 105 -22.61 -19.41 3.27
N VAL A 106 -22.75 -20.36 4.19
CA VAL A 106 -23.32 -21.68 3.89
C VAL A 106 -24.83 -21.50 3.88
N LYS A 107 -25.44 -21.40 2.71
CA LYS A 107 -26.90 -21.56 2.58
C LYS A 107 -27.19 -23.05 2.39
N ASN A 108 -28.04 -23.57 3.28
CA ASN A 108 -28.71 -24.87 3.31
C ASN A 108 -28.00 -26.01 2.56
N ALA A 109 -27.52 -27.00 3.32
CA ALA A 109 -27.07 -28.27 2.77
C ALA A 109 -28.28 -29.01 2.17
N GLU A 110 -28.41 -29.02 0.85
CA GLU A 110 -29.29 -29.97 0.18
C GLU A 110 -28.59 -31.34 0.18
N VAL A 111 -29.26 -32.34 0.77
CA VAL A 111 -28.84 -33.74 0.68
C VAL A 111 -29.35 -34.23 -0.67
N LEU A 112 -28.44 -34.51 -1.59
CA LEU A 112 -28.77 -35.30 -2.78
C LEU A 112 -28.98 -36.74 -2.31
N GLU A 113 -30.24 -37.20 -2.30
CA GLU A 113 -30.54 -38.62 -2.08
C GLU A 113 -29.87 -39.44 -3.18
N ASP A 114 -29.09 -40.43 -2.76
CA ASP A 114 -28.39 -41.36 -3.66
C ASP A 114 -29.41 -42.22 -4.43
N PRO A 115 -29.54 -42.05 -5.77
CA PRO A 115 -30.50 -42.83 -6.55
C PRO A 115 -30.14 -44.32 -6.65
N PHE A 116 -28.96 -44.73 -6.15
CA PHE A 116 -28.47 -46.11 -6.19
C PHE A 116 -28.40 -46.79 -4.82
N GLY A 117 -28.85 -46.14 -3.74
CA GLY A 117 -29.00 -46.78 -2.42
C GLY A 117 -27.70 -47.30 -1.80
N THR A 118 -26.55 -46.75 -2.18
CA THR A 118 -25.23 -47.18 -1.68
C THR A 118 -24.83 -46.57 -0.33
N GLY A 119 -25.73 -45.82 0.31
CA GLY A 119 -25.54 -45.28 1.68
C GLY A 119 -24.44 -44.22 1.80
N ASN A 120 -24.01 -43.63 0.68
CA ASN A 120 -22.94 -42.63 0.64
C ASN A 120 -23.51 -41.26 0.23
N ASP A 121 -24.36 -40.70 1.09
CA ASP A 121 -24.94 -39.37 0.88
C ASP A 121 -23.85 -38.29 0.93
N ARG A 122 -23.54 -37.71 -0.23
CA ARG A 122 -22.60 -36.58 -0.33
C ARG A 122 -23.36 -35.27 -0.19
N LYS A 123 -23.14 -34.55 0.92
CA LYS A 123 -23.65 -33.19 1.12
C LYS A 123 -22.91 -32.23 0.19
N VAL A 124 -23.59 -31.73 -0.83
CA VAL A 124 -23.06 -30.68 -1.70
C VAL A 124 -23.38 -29.33 -1.05
N VAL A 125 -22.37 -28.66 -0.51
CA VAL A 125 -22.52 -27.35 0.12
C VAL A 125 -22.38 -26.27 -0.96
N ASN A 126 -23.47 -25.59 -1.28
CA ASN A 126 -23.43 -24.40 -2.13
C ASN A 126 -22.84 -23.22 -1.34
N VAL A 127 -21.55 -22.96 -1.52
CA VAL A 127 -20.86 -21.81 -0.92
C VAL A 127 -21.10 -20.58 -1.79
N GLN A 128 -22.00 -19.69 -1.38
CA GLN A 128 -22.08 -18.37 -2.01
C GLN A 128 -20.99 -17.47 -1.45
N VAL A 129 -20.06 -17.06 -2.33
CA VAL A 129 -19.00 -16.12 -2.01
C VAL A 129 -19.55 -14.70 -2.14
N GLN A 130 -20.03 -14.12 -1.04
CA GLN A 130 -20.38 -12.71 -1.03
C GLN A 130 -19.13 -11.85 -1.05
N LYS A 131 -19.03 -10.96 -2.05
CA LYS A 131 -17.93 -10.00 -2.22
C LYS A 131 -18.39 -8.60 -1.83
N LYS A 132 -18.13 -8.18 -0.59
CA LYS A 132 -18.43 -6.81 -0.16
C LYS A 132 -17.13 -5.99 -0.05
N PRO A 133 -17.05 -4.77 -0.64
CA PRO A 133 -15.93 -3.88 -0.41
C PRO A 133 -15.88 -3.49 1.08
N ARG A 134 -14.68 -3.49 1.67
CA ARG A 134 -14.49 -3.16 3.09
C ARG A 134 -14.69 -1.67 3.38
N LEU A 135 -14.38 -0.81 2.41
CA LEU A 135 -14.48 0.63 2.53
C LEU A 135 -15.46 1.20 1.51
N ARG A 136 -16.24 2.20 1.92
CA ARG A 136 -17.13 2.94 1.01
C ARG A 136 -16.29 3.74 0.01
N ARG A 137 -16.70 3.75 -1.27
CA ARG A 137 -15.92 4.37 -2.37
C ARG A 137 -15.53 5.82 -2.10
N TRP A 138 -16.44 6.62 -1.54
CA TRP A 138 -16.15 8.03 -1.22
C TRP A 138 -15.11 8.19 -0.09
N LEU A 139 -15.16 7.34 0.93
CA LEU A 139 -14.20 7.37 2.04
C LEU A 139 -12.78 7.01 1.58
N LYS A 140 -12.65 6.12 0.59
CA LYS A 140 -11.37 5.78 -0.06
C LYS A 140 -10.72 7.05 -0.65
N TRP A 141 -11.47 7.78 -1.46
CA TRP A 141 -10.98 9.00 -2.10
C TRP A 141 -10.67 10.10 -1.09
N LEU A 142 -11.52 10.29 -0.08
CA LEU A 142 -11.27 11.27 0.98
C LEU A 142 -9.95 10.98 1.71
N LEU A 143 -9.66 9.72 2.05
CA LEU A 143 -8.39 9.34 2.66
C LEU A 143 -7.20 9.58 1.73
N TYR A 144 -7.33 9.36 0.43
CA TYR A 144 -6.25 9.60 -0.53
C TYR A 144 -5.88 11.07 -0.64
N TYR A 145 -6.87 11.95 -0.73
CA TYR A 145 -6.62 13.39 -0.76
C TYR A 145 -6.08 13.90 0.58
N LEU A 146 -6.58 13.39 1.71
CA LEU A 146 -6.04 13.76 3.03
C LEU A 146 -4.57 13.36 3.18
N LEU A 147 -4.21 12.16 2.73
CA LEU A 147 -2.82 11.70 2.69
C LEU A 147 -1.94 12.56 1.78
N LEU A 148 -2.48 13.00 0.63
CA LEU A 148 -1.76 13.87 -0.29
C LEU A 148 -1.47 15.22 0.36
N GLU A 149 -2.49 15.86 0.95
CA GLU A 149 -2.35 17.15 1.63
C GLU A 149 -1.38 17.06 2.82
N ALA A 150 -1.46 15.98 3.60
CA ALA A 150 -0.50 15.72 4.66
C ALA A 150 0.93 15.57 4.11
N GLY A 151 1.10 14.89 2.97
CA GLY A 151 2.39 14.74 2.31
C GLY A 151 2.95 16.07 1.80
N ILE A 152 2.15 16.87 1.11
CA ILE A 152 2.52 18.21 0.64
C ILE A 152 2.91 19.09 1.83
N GLY A 153 2.05 19.18 2.85
CA GLY A 153 2.30 20.04 4.02
C GLY A 153 3.60 19.67 4.75
N LEU A 154 3.88 18.38 4.90
CA LEU A 154 5.09 17.90 5.58
C LEU A 154 6.35 18.12 4.71
N THR A 155 6.24 17.98 3.39
CA THR A 155 7.35 18.35 2.48
C THR A 155 7.65 19.84 2.51
N LEU A 156 6.62 20.69 2.51
CA LEU A 156 6.78 22.15 2.60
C LEU A 156 7.40 22.55 3.94
N LEU A 157 6.94 21.96 5.04
CA LEU A 157 7.50 22.18 6.37
C LEU A 157 8.97 21.74 6.44
N ALA A 158 9.32 20.59 5.84
CA ALA A 158 10.70 20.14 5.76
C ALA A 158 11.57 21.09 4.92
N THR A 159 11.07 21.58 3.78
CA THR A 159 11.80 22.56 2.96
C THR A 159 11.96 23.91 3.67
N TRP A 160 10.99 24.32 4.49
CA TRP A 160 11.07 25.54 5.28
C TRP A 160 12.13 25.44 6.38
N LEU A 161 12.18 24.32 7.11
CA LEU A 161 13.13 24.12 8.22
C LEU A 161 14.57 23.91 7.74
N LEU A 162 14.77 23.16 6.64
CA LEU A 162 16.11 22.70 6.23
C LEU A 162 16.71 23.51 5.08
N THR A 163 15.88 24.09 4.22
CA THR A 163 16.32 24.84 3.03
C THR A 163 15.45 26.10 2.81
N PRO A 164 15.49 27.08 3.73
CA PRO A 164 14.58 28.22 3.72
C PRO A 164 14.69 29.09 2.46
N GLN A 165 15.86 29.16 1.84
CA GLN A 165 16.07 29.89 0.57
C GLN A 165 15.27 29.28 -0.58
N THR A 166 15.27 27.95 -0.71
CA THR A 166 14.49 27.23 -1.73
C THR A 166 13.00 27.40 -1.51
N PHE A 167 12.56 27.39 -0.24
CA PHE A 167 11.17 27.62 0.12
C PHE A 167 10.67 29.01 -0.31
N GLN A 168 11.45 30.06 -0.04
CA GLN A 168 11.08 31.43 -0.43
C GLN A 168 10.93 31.58 -1.95
N ILE A 169 11.87 31.00 -2.72
CA ILE A 169 11.80 31.00 -4.20
C ILE A 169 10.55 30.25 -4.70
N LEU A 170 10.20 29.15 -4.03
CA LEU A 170 9.05 28.32 -4.41
C LEU A 170 7.73 29.06 -4.17
N VAL A 171 7.57 29.70 -3.00
CA VAL A 171 6.32 30.37 -2.60
C VAL A 171 6.09 31.69 -3.35
N GLN A 172 7.17 32.39 -3.72
CA GLN A 172 7.08 33.62 -4.51
C GLN A 172 6.67 33.38 -5.96
N ASN A 173 6.79 32.15 -6.47
CA ASN A 173 6.44 31.83 -7.84
C ASN A 173 4.93 31.60 -7.98
N THR A 174 4.26 32.40 -8.80
CA THR A 174 2.80 32.30 -9.05
C THR A 174 2.42 30.91 -9.60
N TRP A 175 3.34 30.24 -10.29
CA TRP A 175 3.16 28.88 -10.81
C TRP A 175 3.10 27.79 -9.73
N PHE A 176 3.52 28.09 -8.51
CA PHE A 176 3.49 27.14 -7.39
C PHE A 176 2.05 26.73 -7.03
N TYR A 177 1.13 27.69 -6.98
CA TYR A 177 -0.29 27.39 -6.71
C TYR A 177 -0.94 26.59 -7.84
N VAL A 178 -0.55 26.84 -9.09
CA VAL A 178 -0.98 26.05 -10.24
C VAL A 178 -0.44 24.62 -10.14
N ALA A 179 0.83 24.46 -9.76
CA ALA A 179 1.45 23.16 -9.56
C ALA A 179 0.78 22.36 -8.44
N LEU A 180 0.37 23.00 -7.34
CA LEU A 180 -0.42 22.37 -6.27
C LEU A 180 -1.78 21.87 -6.78
N GLY A 181 -2.48 22.68 -7.58
CA GLY A 181 -3.74 22.28 -8.22
C GLY A 181 -3.57 21.08 -9.15
N VAL A 182 -2.51 21.07 -9.96
CA VAL A 182 -2.18 19.95 -10.86
C VAL A 182 -1.81 18.69 -10.06
N LEU A 183 -1.16 18.83 -8.90
CA LEU A 183 -0.78 17.69 -8.06
C LEU A 183 -1.99 16.88 -7.60
N GLN A 184 -3.14 17.52 -7.39
CA GLN A 184 -4.38 16.83 -7.00
C GLN A 184 -4.89 15.86 -8.09
N LEU A 185 -4.56 16.12 -9.36
CA LEU A 185 -4.91 15.21 -10.47
C LEU A 185 -4.05 13.94 -10.49
N ILE A 186 -2.88 13.94 -9.86
CA ILE A 186 -1.93 12.80 -9.85
C ILE A 186 -2.46 11.61 -9.03
N VAL A 187 -3.39 11.84 -8.11
CA VAL A 187 -3.98 10.77 -7.28
C VAL A 187 -4.61 9.67 -8.14
N TYR A 188 -5.27 10.04 -9.23
CA TYR A 188 -5.93 9.09 -10.12
C TYR A 188 -4.95 8.17 -10.89
N PRO A 189 -3.97 8.68 -11.65
CA PRO A 189 -2.99 7.82 -12.32
C PRO A 189 -2.14 7.03 -11.33
N TYR A 190 -1.85 7.58 -10.14
CA TYR A 190 -1.14 6.85 -9.09
C TYR A 190 -1.97 5.66 -8.55
N ASP A 191 -3.29 5.83 -8.37
CA ASP A 191 -4.19 4.72 -8.04
C ASP A 191 -4.11 3.62 -9.11
N MET A 192 -4.21 3.97 -10.40
CA MET A 192 -4.13 2.99 -11.49
C MET A 192 -2.80 2.23 -11.51
N LEU A 193 -1.69 2.94 -11.37
CA LEU A 193 -0.34 2.36 -11.34
C LEU A 193 -0.20 1.39 -10.15
N MET A 194 -0.62 1.79 -8.96
CA MET A 194 -0.61 0.93 -7.78
C MET A 194 -1.51 -0.28 -7.93
N THR A 195 -2.67 -0.18 -8.60
CA THR A 195 -3.52 -1.35 -8.91
C THR A 195 -2.74 -2.34 -9.77
N GLY A 196 -2.09 -1.88 -10.84
CA GLY A 196 -1.31 -2.71 -11.74
C GLY A 196 -0.21 -3.48 -11.00
N CYS A 197 0.57 -2.77 -10.18
CA CYS A 197 1.63 -3.37 -9.37
C CYS A 197 1.08 -4.41 -8.39
N LEU A 198 0.02 -4.11 -7.64
CA LEU A 198 -0.57 -5.03 -6.68
C LEU A 198 -1.15 -6.28 -7.35
N VAL A 199 -1.79 -6.14 -8.52
CA VAL A 199 -2.29 -7.29 -9.29
C VAL A 199 -1.14 -8.18 -9.76
N ALA A 200 -0.03 -7.60 -10.22
CA ALA A 200 1.16 -8.34 -10.60
C ALA A 200 1.75 -9.10 -9.40
N THR A 201 1.92 -8.43 -8.25
CA THR A 201 2.41 -9.06 -7.02
C THR A 201 1.48 -10.18 -6.55
N ALA A 202 0.16 -10.00 -6.63
CA ALA A 202 -0.81 -11.04 -6.30
C ALA A 202 -0.68 -12.29 -7.20
N LYS A 203 -0.43 -12.10 -8.51
CA LYS A 203 -0.18 -13.21 -9.44
C LYS A 203 1.08 -13.99 -9.06
N VAL A 204 2.15 -13.28 -8.70
CA VAL A 204 3.42 -13.91 -8.28
C VAL A 204 3.23 -14.69 -6.98
N LEU A 205 2.59 -14.09 -5.97
CA LEU A 205 2.30 -14.75 -4.69
C LEU A 205 1.44 -16.01 -4.86
N ARG A 206 0.44 -15.98 -5.76
CA ARG A 206 -0.38 -17.17 -6.06
C ARG A 206 0.41 -18.28 -6.73
N ARG A 207 1.38 -17.96 -7.59
CA ARG A 207 2.26 -18.95 -8.20
C ARG A 207 3.21 -19.58 -7.18
N ALA A 208 3.73 -18.78 -6.25
CA ALA A 208 4.64 -19.26 -5.20
C ALA A 208 3.94 -20.06 -4.08
N ALA A 209 2.61 -19.96 -3.98
CA ALA A 209 1.81 -20.70 -2.99
C ALA A 209 1.25 -22.04 -3.51
N LYS A 210 1.42 -22.32 -4.81
CA LYS A 210 1.20 -23.65 -5.40
C LYS A 210 2.48 -24.46 -5.28
#